data_AF-A0A967GN18-F1
#
_entry.id   AF-A0A967GN18-F1
#
_cell.length_a   1.000
_cell.length_b   1.000
_cell.length_c   1.000
_cell.angle_alpha   90.00
_cell.angle_beta   90.00
_cell.angle_gamma   90.00
#
_symmetry.space_group_name_H-M   'P 1'
#
loop_
_entity.id
_entity.type
_entity.pdbx_description
1 polymer ?
#
loop_
_entity_poly.entity_id
_entity_poly.type
_entity_poly.pdbx_seq_one_letter_code
_entity_poly.pdbx_strand_id
1 'polypeptide(L)'
;MRFRDGSPVLFVGPRYRKIFDLDPWALRVTAETRWFTDEGLATRAFLDFDRRFSDDLFFRFAPGVSWSEEEENLEYRAITWFYHRLSHKT
;
A
#
# COMPACT_ATOMS: atom_id res chain seq x y z
N MET A 1 0.94 8.75 -15.17
CA MET A 1 2.10 8.95 -16.06
C MET A 1 3.35 8.99 -15.19
N ARG A 2 4.26 8.04 -15.39
CA ARG A 2 5.59 8.02 -14.77
C ARG A 2 6.59 8.51 -15.83
N PHE A 3 7.72 9.09 -15.43
CA PHE A 3 8.81 9.40 -16.35
C PHE A 3 10.00 8.48 -16.03
N ARG A 4 10.60 7.89 -17.07
CA ARG A 4 11.81 7.06 -16.99
C ARG A 4 12.70 7.47 -18.17
N ASP A 5 13.96 7.81 -17.89
CA ASP A 5 14.95 8.24 -18.89
C ASP A 5 14.46 9.34 -19.87
N GLY A 6 13.71 10.32 -19.35
CA GLY A 6 13.17 11.43 -20.14
C GLY A 6 11.95 11.08 -21.00
N SER A 7 11.50 9.82 -20.99
CA SER A 7 10.34 9.35 -21.74
C SER A 7 9.12 9.11 -20.83
N PRO A 8 7.90 9.36 -21.31
CA PRO A 8 6.70 9.06 -20.56
C PRO A 8 6.37 7.58 -20.59
N VAL A 9 6.11 7.03 -19.41
CA VAL A 9 5.67 5.66 -19.21
C VAL A 9 4.17 5.66 -18.92
N LEU A 10 3.43 4.99 -19.79
CA LEU A 10 2.01 4.74 -19.63
C LEU A 10 1.79 3.41 -18.92
N PHE A 11 0.70 3.34 -18.17
CA PHE A 11 0.28 2.10 -17.54
C PHE A 11 -1.23 2.05 -17.40
N VAL A 12 -1.75 0.83 -17.35
CA VAL A 12 -3.16 0.57 -17.08
C VAL A 12 -3.28 -0.64 -16.17
N GLY A 13 -4.32 -0.69 -15.36
CA GLY A 13 -4.65 -1.91 -14.64
C GLY A 13 -5.63 -1.71 -13.50
N PRO A 14 -6.17 -2.81 -12.97
CA PRO A 14 -7.14 -2.76 -11.90
C PRO A 14 -6.48 -2.40 -10.57
N ARG A 15 -7.23 -1.66 -9.76
CA ARG A 15 -6.92 -1.45 -8.34
C ARG A 15 -8.15 -1.80 -7.51
N TYR A 16 -7.97 -2.75 -6.61
CA TYR A 16 -8.94 -3.09 -5.60
C TYR A 16 -8.54 -2.52 -4.24
N ARG A 17 -9.50 -1.95 -3.52
CA ARG A 17 -9.33 -1.48 -2.16
C ARG A 17 -10.61 -1.71 -1.36
N LYS A 18 -10.51 -2.38 -0.22
CA LYS A 18 -11.63 -2.56 0.71
C LYS A 18 -11.16 -2.43 2.15
N ILE A 19 -12.04 -1.90 2.99
CA ILE A 19 -11.85 -1.80 4.44
C ILE A 19 -12.87 -2.71 5.10
N PHE A 20 -12.41 -3.46 6.09
CA PHE A 20 -13.22 -4.30 6.97
C PHE A 20 -13.08 -3.75 8.38
N ASP A 21 -14.22 -3.53 9.04
CA ASP A 21 -14.27 -3.18 10.44
C ASP A 21 -14.30 -4.49 11.25
N LEU A 22 -13.30 -4.65 12.12
CA LEU A 22 -13.04 -5.85 12.92
C LEU A 22 -12.88 -5.46 14.41
N ASP A 23 -13.53 -4.37 14.84
CA ASP A 23 -13.53 -3.78 16.19
C ASP A 23 -12.68 -4.53 17.25
N PRO A 24 -11.55 -3.96 17.73
CA PRO A 24 -11.12 -2.56 17.60
C PRO A 24 -10.19 -2.28 16.40
N TRP A 25 -10.04 -3.26 15.50
CA TRP A 25 -9.14 -3.16 14.36
C TRP A 25 -9.89 -2.81 13.08
N ALA A 26 -9.25 -2.04 12.20
CA ALA A 26 -9.67 -1.90 10.82
C ALA A 26 -8.64 -2.59 9.92
N LEU A 27 -9.10 -3.52 9.08
CA LEU A 27 -8.26 -4.16 8.07
C LEU A 27 -8.51 -3.49 6.72
N ARG A 28 -7.48 -2.90 6.13
CA ARG A 28 -7.52 -2.41 4.74
C ARG A 28 -6.77 -3.36 3.84
N VAL A 29 -7.48 -3.96 2.90
CA VAL A 29 -6.90 -4.75 1.81
C VAL A 29 -6.74 -3.85 0.59
N THR A 30 -5.52 -3.75 0.06
CA THR A 30 -5.24 -3.10 -1.23
C THR A 30 -4.52 -4.07 -2.13
N ALA A 31 -5.05 -4.31 -3.33
CA ALA A 31 -4.40 -5.10 -4.37
C ALA A 31 -4.42 -4.31 -5.67
N GLU A 32 -3.32 -4.33 -6.39
CA GLU A 32 -3.18 -3.59 -7.64
C GLU A 32 -2.28 -4.36 -8.59
N THR A 33 -2.74 -4.51 -9.82
CA THR A 33 -1.95 -5.05 -10.93
C THR A 33 -1.92 -3.97 -12.00
N ARG A 34 -0.74 -3.68 -12.52
CA ARG A 34 -0.52 -2.71 -13.59
C ARG A 34 0.30 -3.35 -14.68
N TRP A 35 -0.06 -3.08 -15.92
CA TRP A 35 0.79 -3.30 -17.06
C TRP A 35 1.42 -1.97 -17.48
N PHE A 36 2.75 -1.91 -17.46
CA PHE A 36 3.56 -0.79 -17.89
C PHE A 36 4.07 -1.04 -19.32
N THR A 37 4.15 0.01 -20.14
CA THR A 37 4.58 -0.11 -21.53
C THR A 37 6.06 -0.50 -21.71
N ASP A 38 6.88 -0.33 -20.68
CA ASP A 38 8.33 -0.54 -20.65
C ASP A 38 8.76 -1.68 -19.71
N GLU A 39 8.05 -1.90 -18.60
CA GLU A 39 8.42 -2.85 -17.54
C GLU A 39 7.54 -4.12 -17.50
N GLY A 40 6.49 -4.20 -18.32
CA GLY A 40 5.55 -5.32 -18.32
C GLY A 40 4.59 -5.33 -17.12
N LEU A 41 4.24 -6.50 -16.60
CA LEU A 41 3.31 -6.61 -15.47
C LEU A 41 4.00 -6.35 -14.12
N ALA A 42 3.33 -5.58 -13.26
CA ALA A 42 3.67 -5.47 -11.85
C ALA A 42 2.43 -5.62 -10.98
N THR A 43 2.54 -6.39 -9.90
CA THR A 43 1.46 -6.63 -8.95
C THR A 43 1.93 -6.32 -7.54
N ARG A 44 1.06 -5.69 -6.75
CA ARG A 44 1.29 -5.44 -5.33
C ARG A 44 0.05 -5.68 -4.51
N ALA A 45 0.22 -6.27 -3.33
CA ALA A 45 -0.83 -6.49 -2.36
C ALA A 45 -0.38 -6.07 -0.96
N PHE A 46 -1.24 -5.37 -0.24
CA PHE A 46 -1.00 -4.88 1.11
C PHE A 46 -2.19 -5.16 2.01
N LEU A 47 -1.90 -5.48 3.26
CA LEU A 47 -2.87 -5.59 4.35
C LEU A 47 -2.50 -4.57 5.42
N ASP A 48 -3.23 -3.47 5.55
CA ASP A 48 -3.02 -2.55 6.68
C ASP A 48 -3.91 -2.99 7.85
N PHE A 49 -3.30 -3.34 8.97
CA PHE A 49 -3.97 -3.55 10.25
C PHE A 49 -3.86 -2.28 11.08
N ASP A 50 -4.96 -1.56 11.16
CA ASP A 50 -5.07 -0.27 11.80
C ASP A 50 -5.77 -0.41 13.15
N ARG A 51 -5.18 0.15 14.22
CA ARG A 51 -5.85 0.26 15.52
C ARG A 51 -5.61 1.62 16.14
N ARG A 52 -6.69 2.23 16.62
CA ARG A 52 -6.63 3.38 17.52
C ARG A 52 -6.56 2.85 18.96
N PHE A 53 -5.50 3.18 19.68
CA PHE A 53 -5.33 2.78 21.08
C PHE A 53 -5.94 3.80 22.06
N SER A 54 -5.91 5.07 21.68
CA SER A 54 -6.53 6.19 22.40
C SER A 54 -6.85 7.30 21.42
N ASP A 55 -7.37 8.42 21.91
CA ASP A 55 -7.66 9.55 21.03
C ASP A 55 -6.42 10.10 20.30
N ASP A 56 -5.25 9.91 20.90
CA ASP A 56 -3.97 10.44 20.41
C ASP A 56 -3.03 9.36 19.88
N LEU A 57 -3.31 8.08 20.10
CA LEU A 57 -2.44 6.97 19.71
C LEU A 57 -3.03 6.12 18.61
N PHE A 58 -2.29 6.00 17.52
CA PHE A 58 -2.66 5.17 16.38
C PHE A 58 -1.50 4.25 15.97
N PHE A 59 -1.83 2.99 15.72
CA PHE A 59 -0.89 1.97 15.29
C PHE A 59 -1.33 1.38 13.97
N ARG A 60 -0.35 1.17 13.09
CA ARG A 60 -0.52 0.44 11.83
C ARG A 60 0.57 -0.60 11.69
N PHE A 61 0.17 -1.82 11.37
CA PHE A 61 1.06 -2.85 10.83
C PHE A 61 0.66 -3.13 9.38
N ALA A 62 1.61 -3.04 8.44
CA ALA A 62 1.35 -3.19 7.01
C ALA A 62 2.35 -4.17 6.38
N PRO A 63 2.07 -5.48 6.43
CA PRO A 63 2.69 -6.44 5.55
C PRO A 63 2.22 -6.24 4.10
N GLY A 64 3.11 -6.52 3.17
CA GLY A 64 2.84 -6.45 1.75
C GLY A 64 3.81 -7.29 0.95
N VAL A 65 3.39 -7.54 -0.28
CA VAL A 65 4.14 -8.26 -1.29
C VAL A 65 4.09 -7.49 -2.61
N SER A 66 5.22 -7.41 -3.29
CA SER A 66 5.34 -6.86 -4.64
C SER A 66 6.02 -7.86 -5.55
N TRP A 67 5.57 -7.92 -6.80
CA TRP A 67 6.19 -8.68 -7.87
C TRP A 67 6.21 -7.83 -9.13
N SER A 68 7.27 -7.93 -9.91
CA SER A 68 7.35 -7.33 -11.24
C SER A 68 7.97 -8.31 -12.23
N GLU A 69 7.54 -8.23 -13.47
CA GLU A 69 8.08 -9.01 -14.59
C GLU A 69 9.54 -8.63 -14.88
N GLU A 70 9.89 -7.34 -14.79
CA GLU A 70 11.25 -6.82 -15.02
C GLU A 70 12.30 -7.41 -14.05
N GLU A 71 11.98 -7.50 -12.76
CA GLU A 71 12.93 -7.98 -11.73
C GLU A 71 12.86 -9.49 -11.50
N GLU A 72 11.84 -10.18 -12.04
CA GLU A 72 11.54 -11.61 -11.85
C GLU A 72 11.53 -12.07 -10.37
N ASN A 73 11.39 -11.15 -9.42
CA ASN A 73 11.51 -11.41 -8.00
C ASN A 73 10.21 -11.10 -7.25
N LEU A 74 10.04 -11.77 -6.11
CA LEU A 74 8.94 -11.53 -5.18
C LEU A 74 9.50 -10.84 -3.95
N GLU A 75 9.15 -9.57 -3.78
CA GLU A 75 9.57 -8.74 -2.67
C GLU A 75 8.54 -8.78 -1.55
N TYR A 76 9.02 -8.89 -0.31
CA TYR A 76 8.18 -8.84 0.88
C TYR A 76 8.55 -7.62 1.69
N ARG A 77 7.53 -6.95 2.23
CA ARG A 77 7.71 -5.79 3.10
C ARG A 77 6.81 -5.92 4.32
N ALA A 78 7.33 -5.56 5.48
CA ALA A 78 6.52 -5.36 6.68
C ALA A 78 6.92 -4.05 7.31
N ILE A 79 5.96 -3.14 7.47
CA ILE A 79 6.20 -1.83 8.08
C ILE A 79 5.29 -1.69 9.29
N THR A 80 5.84 -1.14 10.35
CA THR A 80 5.08 -0.75 11.52
C THR A 80 5.19 0.75 11.69
N TRP A 81 4.06 1.39 11.95
CA TRP A 81 4.02 2.79 12.36
C TRP A 81 3.30 2.95 13.68
N PHE A 82 3.84 3.85 14.49
CA PHE A 82 3.23 4.33 15.71
C PHE A 82 3.14 5.85 15.63
N TYR A 83 1.93 6.37 15.66
CA TYR A 83 1.65 7.79 15.54
C TYR A 83 1.11 8.31 16.87
N HIS A 84 1.65 9.45 17.30
CA HIS A 84 1.11 10.25 18.40
C HIS A 84 0.59 11.57 17.84
N ARG A 85 -0.65 11.91 18.15
CA ARG A 85 -1.27 13.18 17.73
C ARG A 85 -0.67 14.33 18.55
N LEU A 86 -0.10 15.34 17.87
CA LEU A 86 0.60 16.46 18.52
C LEU A 86 -0.27 17.72 18.71
N SER A 87 -1.45 17.79 18.10
CA SER A 87 -2.31 18.99 18.19
C SER A 87 -3.80 18.65 18.09
N HIS A 88 -4.56 19.25 19.00
CA HIS A 88 -5.99 19.43 18.90
C HIS A 88 -6.23 20.78 18.22
N LYS A 89 -6.70 20.78 16.96
CA LYS A 89 -7.33 22.01 16.44
C LYS A 89 -8.61 22.20 17.23
N THR A 90 -8.62 23.27 18.02
CA THR A 90 -9.78 23.81 18.76
C THR A 90 -10.71 24.51 17.79
#